data_AF-A0A3D1HCI1-F1
#
_entry.id   AF-A0A3D1HCI1-F1
#
_cell.length_a   1.000
_cell.length_b   1.000
_cell.length_c   1.000
_cell.angle_alpha   90.00
_cell.angle_beta   90.00
_cell.angle_gamma   90.00
#
_symmetry.space_group_name_H-M   'P 1'
#
loop_
_entity.id
_entity.type
_entity.pdbx_description
1 polymer ?
#
loop_
_entity_poly.entity_id
_entity_poly.type
_entity_poly.pdbx_seq_one_letter_code
_entity_poly.pdbx_strand_id
1 'polypeptide(L)'
;MGIECAVIAGIFVIFIVVFICTKRRQWAWATLPLLLVPLTDFLIEYLFISALKIPVTVFGGILALVIAVAVSAAWIGLYAGHLDHKRYKASYIITTNLFNIALAAIIISDVLSKSSIDSIIIVKGM
;
A
#
# COMPACT_ATOMS: atom_id res chain seq x y z
N MET A 1 11.47 3.66 5.32
CA MET A 1 10.24 3.19 4.67
C MET A 1 9.89 3.90 3.37
N GLY A 2 9.84 5.23 3.27
CA GLY A 2 9.48 5.90 2.02
C GLY A 2 10.23 5.48 0.76
N ILE A 3 11.54 5.25 0.87
CA ILE A 3 12.35 4.78 -0.27
C ILE A 3 12.01 3.33 -0.63
N GLU A 4 11.82 2.44 0.36
CA GLU A 4 11.41 1.06 0.10
C GLU A 4 10.01 0.99 -0.52
N CYS A 5 9.05 1.76 0.00
CA CYS A 5 7.70 1.87 -0.54
C CYS A 5 7.72 2.46 -1.96
N ALA A 6 8.57 3.46 -2.24
CA ALA A 6 8.75 3.99 -3.59
C ALA A 6 9.28 2.94 -4.57
N VAL A 7 10.24 2.10 -4.14
CA VAL A 7 10.77 1.00 -4.95
C VAL A 7 9.69 -0.05 -5.21
N ILE A 8 8.93 -0.46 -4.19
CA ILE A 8 7.84 -1.43 -4.32
C ILE A 8 6.76 -0.88 -5.26
N ALA A 9 6.34 0.38 -5.08
CA ALA A 9 5.40 1.05 -5.96
C ALA A 9 5.93 1.13 -7.40
N GLY A 10 7.21 1.47 -7.59
CA GLY A 10 7.86 1.52 -8.90
C GLY A 10 7.85 0.17 -9.62
N ILE A 11 8.14 -0.92 -8.90
CA ILE A 11 8.09 -2.29 -9.45
C ILE A 11 6.66 -2.62 -9.93
N PHE A 12 5.64 -2.32 -9.13
CA PHE A 12 4.25 -2.54 -9.53
C PHE A 12 3.83 -1.69 -10.72
N VAL A 13 4.28 -0.43 -10.79
CA VAL A 13 4.07 0.44 -11.96
C VAL A 13 4.71 -0.17 -13.21
N ILE A 14 5.94 -0.68 -13.11
CA ILE A 14 6.61 -1.34 -14.24
C ILE A 14 5.80 -2.56 -14.70
N PHE A 15 5.31 -3.40 -13.79
CA PHE A 15 4.45 -4.53 -14.15
C PHE A 15 3.17 -4.08 -14.85
N ILE A 16 2.49 -3.04 -14.33
CA ILE A 16 1.29 -2.47 -14.96
C ILE A 16 1.60 -1.97 -16.37
N VAL A 17 2.70 -1.22 -16.55
CA VAL A 17 3.14 -0.71 -17.87
C VAL A 17 3.44 -1.87 -18.82
N VAL A 18 4.17 -2.90 -18.38
CA VAL A 18 4.46 -4.09 -19.20
C VAL A 18 3.18 -4.82 -19.61
N PHE A 19 2.21 -4.97 -18.71
CA PHE A 19 0.92 -5.60 -19.03
C PHE A 19 0.09 -4.77 -20.01
N ILE A 20 0.17 -3.44 -19.93
CA ILE A 20 -0.44 -2.53 -20.90
C ILE A 20 0.24 -2.67 -22.27
N CYS A 21 1.57 -2.63 -22.32
CA CYS A 21 2.37 -2.77 -23.54
C CYS A 21 2.14 -4.13 -24.23
N THR A 22 1.95 -5.20 -23.46
CA THR A 22 1.66 -6.55 -23.97
C THR A 22 0.17 -6.78 -24.29
N LYS A 23 -0.66 -5.72 -24.26
CA LYS A 23 -2.13 -5.75 -24.47
C LYS A 23 -2.90 -6.67 -23.50
N ARG A 24 -2.27 -7.10 -22.41
CA ARG A 24 -2.86 -7.93 -21.35
C ARG A 24 -3.52 -7.07 -20.27
N ARG A 25 -4.44 -6.18 -20.66
CA ARG A 25 -5.10 -5.21 -19.77
C ARG A 25 -5.75 -5.86 -18.53
N GLN A 26 -6.27 -7.07 -18.66
CA GLN A 26 -6.82 -7.84 -17.54
C GLN A 26 -5.81 -8.01 -16.38
N TRP A 27 -4.54 -8.24 -16.68
CA TRP A 27 -3.50 -8.42 -15.67
C TRP A 27 -3.02 -7.10 -15.07
N ALA A 28 -3.10 -6.01 -15.84
CA ALA A 28 -2.88 -4.65 -15.33
C ALA A 28 -3.94 -4.26 -14.29
N TRP A 29 -5.22 -4.56 -14.55
CA TRP A 29 -6.30 -4.29 -13.61
C TRP A 29 -6.25 -5.13 -12.34
N ALA A 30 -5.69 -6.35 -12.43
CA ALA A 30 -5.46 -7.22 -11.28
C ALA A 30 -4.28 -6.77 -10.40
N THR A 31 -3.29 -6.08 -10.98
CA THR A 31 -2.10 -5.60 -10.25
C THR A 31 -2.27 -4.21 -9.65
N LEU A 32 -3.18 -3.41 -10.20
CA LEU A 32 -3.55 -2.08 -9.69
C LEU A 32 -3.86 -2.04 -8.18
N PRO A 33 -4.67 -2.95 -7.61
CA PRO A 33 -4.95 -2.95 -6.17
C PRO A 33 -3.71 -3.07 -5.29
N LEU A 34 -2.70 -3.87 -5.69
CA LEU A 34 -1.48 -4.04 -4.90
C LEU A 34 -0.61 -2.78 -4.86
N LEU A 35 -0.80 -1.86 -5.81
CA LEU A 35 -0.11 -0.59 -5.83
C LEU A 35 -0.65 0.40 -4.79
N LEU A 36 -1.92 0.28 -4.36
CA LEU A 36 -2.54 1.28 -3.48
C LEU A 36 -1.78 1.46 -2.17
N VAL A 37 -1.45 0.38 -1.47
CA VAL A 37 -0.81 0.43 -0.15
C VAL A 37 0.56 1.14 -0.19
N PRO A 38 1.54 0.72 -1.02
CA PRO A 38 2.84 1.41 -1.08
C PRO A 38 2.74 2.82 -1.65
N LEU A 39 1.78 3.08 -2.56
CA LEU A 39 1.56 4.41 -3.13
C LEU A 39 0.99 5.38 -2.07
N THR A 40 0.07 4.93 -1.22
CA THR A 40 -0.50 5.74 -0.15
C THR A 40 0.57 6.20 0.82
N ASP A 41 1.45 5.29 1.25
CA ASP A 41 2.58 5.63 2.12
C ASP A 41 3.52 6.66 1.47
N PHE A 42 3.91 6.41 0.22
CA PHE A 42 4.75 7.32 -0.55
C PHE A 42 4.11 8.72 -0.70
N LEU A 43 2.79 8.79 -0.95
CA LEU A 43 2.08 10.07 -1.05
C LEU A 43 1.99 10.79 0.29
N ILE A 44 1.83 10.08 1.40
CA ILE A 44 1.83 10.71 2.73
C ILE A 44 3.21 11.34 3.01
N GLU A 45 4.29 10.58 2.77
CA GLU A 45 5.65 11.05 3.07
C GLU A 45 6.11 12.16 2.10
N TYR A 46 5.83 12.02 0.80
CA TYR A 46 6.25 13.00 -0.20
C TYR A 46 5.32 14.22 -0.28
N LEU A 47 4.00 14.01 -0.36
CA LEU A 47 3.05 15.11 -0.61
C LEU A 47 2.71 15.86 0.67
N PHE A 48 2.36 15.15 1.75
CA PHE A 48 1.87 15.81 2.97
C PHE A 48 3.01 16.34 3.83
N ILE A 49 4.07 15.54 4.02
CA ILE A 49 5.18 15.91 4.89
C ILE A 49 6.18 16.81 4.14
N SER A 50 6.62 16.42 2.95
CA SER A 50 7.64 17.18 2.22
C SER A 50 7.09 18.41 1.48
N ALA A 51 6.01 18.25 0.69
CA ALA A 51 5.50 19.33 -0.14
C ALA A 51 4.57 20.30 0.61
N LEU A 52 3.63 19.77 1.42
CA LEU A 52 2.63 20.59 2.12
C LEU A 52 3.02 20.97 3.56
N LYS A 53 4.06 20.34 4.13
CA LYS A 53 4.50 20.51 5.53
C LYS A 53 3.37 20.39 6.56
N ILE A 54 2.35 19.59 6.24
CA ILE A 54 1.22 19.36 7.14
C ILE A 54 1.64 18.26 8.12
N PRO A 55 1.55 18.47 9.44
CA PRO A 55 1.84 17.43 10.42
C PRO A 55 0.78 16.33 10.31
N VAL A 56 1.15 15.21 9.71
CA VAL A 56 0.30 14.01 9.68
C VAL A 56 0.47 13.27 10.99
N THR A 57 -0.61 13.10 11.74
CA THR A 57 -0.57 12.31 12.97
C THR A 57 -0.38 10.84 12.65
N VAL A 58 0.24 10.08 13.58
CA VAL A 58 0.39 8.62 13.48
C VAL A 58 -0.95 7.95 13.20
N PHE A 59 -2.00 8.39 13.90
CA PHE A 59 -3.36 7.90 13.67
C PHE A 59 -3.86 8.18 12.24
N GLY A 60 -3.60 9.37 11.70
CA GLY A 60 -3.95 9.72 10.32
C GLY A 60 -3.24 8.85 9.28
N GLY A 61 -1.94 8.58 9.48
CA GLY A 61 -1.17 7.68 8.63
C GLY A 61 -1.70 6.25 8.63
N ILE A 62 -1.96 5.70 9.83
CA ILE A 62 -2.55 4.36 9.99
C ILE A 62 -3.93 4.29 9.34
N LEU A 63 -4.79 5.28 9.57
CA LEU A 63 -6.13 5.33 9.00
C LEU A 63 -6.10 5.34 7.47
N ALA A 64 -5.21 6.13 6.87
CA ALA A 64 -5.03 6.17 5.42
C ALA A 64 -4.60 4.81 4.85
N LEU A 65 -3.70 4.08 5.52
CA LEU A 65 -3.29 2.73 5.13
C LEU A 65 -4.44 1.73 5.24
N VAL A 66 -5.24 1.78 6.30
CA VAL A 66 -6.42 0.91 6.45
C VAL A 66 -7.44 1.17 5.34
N ILE A 67 -7.69 2.44 5.01
CA ILE A 67 -8.56 2.82 3.89
C ILE A 67 -8.00 2.29 2.58
N ALA A 68 -6.70 2.43 2.33
CA ALA A 68 -6.05 1.91 1.12
C ALA A 68 -6.21 0.38 1.00
N VAL A 69 -6.03 -0.36 2.09
CA VAL A 69 -6.26 -1.82 2.13
C VAL A 69 -7.73 -2.14 1.86
N ALA A 70 -8.67 -1.43 2.46
CA ALA A 70 -10.10 -1.66 2.27
C ALA A 70 -10.55 -1.41 0.82
N VAL A 71 -10.10 -0.30 0.21
CA VAL A 71 -10.37 0.03 -1.20
C VAL A 71 -9.74 -1.02 -2.10
N SER A 72 -8.50 -1.42 -1.82
CA SER A 72 -7.85 -2.49 -2.58
C SER A 72 -8.59 -3.82 -2.47
N ALA A 73 -9.07 -4.19 -1.28
CA ALA A 73 -9.81 -5.44 -1.07
C ALA A 73 -11.16 -5.41 -1.81
N ALA A 74 -11.86 -4.28 -1.80
CA ALA A 74 -13.09 -4.08 -2.58
C ALA A 74 -12.82 -4.25 -4.09
N TRP A 75 -11.73 -3.66 -4.60
CA TRP A 75 -11.32 -3.82 -5.99
C TRP A 75 -11.01 -5.26 -6.37
N ILE A 76 -10.25 -5.96 -5.51
CA ILE A 76 -9.91 -7.38 -5.68
C ILE A 76 -11.20 -8.22 -5.72
N GLY A 77 -12.15 -7.97 -4.81
CA GLY A 77 -13.43 -8.67 -4.76
C GLY A 77 -14.27 -8.48 -6.02
N LEU A 78 -14.39 -7.24 -6.50
CA LEU A 78 -15.08 -6.92 -7.75
C LEU A 78 -14.43 -7.61 -8.96
N TYR A 79 -13.10 -7.52 -9.08
CA TYR A 79 -12.37 -8.11 -10.20
C TYR A 79 -12.39 -9.65 -10.18
N ALA A 80 -12.33 -10.24 -8.99
CA ALA A 80 -12.46 -11.68 -8.80
C ALA A 80 -13.86 -12.20 -9.18
N GLY A 81 -14.88 -11.35 -9.16
CA GLY A 81 -16.20 -11.63 -9.71
C GLY A 81 -16.18 -11.96 -11.22
N HIS A 82 -15.20 -11.42 -11.94
CA HIS A 82 -15.05 -11.55 -13.39
C HIS A 82 -14.14 -12.72 -13.83
N LEU A 83 -13.61 -13.51 -12.88
CA LEU A 83 -12.75 -14.67 -13.17
C LEU A 83 -13.59 -15.95 -13.31
N ASP A 84 -13.51 -16.60 -14.48
CA ASP A 84 -14.29 -17.81 -14.80
C ASP A 84 -13.93 -19.05 -13.97
N HIS A 85 -12.72 -19.11 -13.41
CA HIS A 85 -12.22 -20.32 -12.74
C HIS A 85 -12.09 -20.16 -11.23
N LYS A 86 -12.85 -20.98 -10.50
CA LYS A 86 -12.99 -20.94 -9.03
C LYS A 86 -11.68 -21.08 -8.25
N ARG A 87 -10.71 -21.89 -8.75
CA ARG A 87 -9.38 -22.04 -8.14
C ARG A 87 -8.52 -20.77 -8.29
N TYR A 88 -8.43 -20.21 -9.49
CA TYR A 88 -7.67 -18.99 -9.74
C TYR A 88 -8.28 -17.78 -9.01
N LYS A 89 -9.61 -17.75 -8.87
CA LYS A 89 -10.33 -16.75 -8.08
C LYS A 89 -9.93 -16.76 -6.61
N ALA A 90 -9.94 -17.92 -5.96
CA ALA A 90 -9.58 -18.04 -4.56
C ALA A 90 -8.09 -17.70 -4.33
N SER A 91 -7.19 -18.24 -5.15
CA SER A 91 -5.76 -17.95 -5.06
C SER A 91 -5.47 -16.45 -5.25
N TYR A 92 -6.10 -15.81 -6.24
CA TYR A 92 -5.95 -14.37 -6.45
C TYR A 92 -6.37 -13.58 -5.22
N ILE A 93 -7.62 -13.75 -4.74
CA ILE A 93 -8.16 -13.03 -3.57
C ILE A 93 -7.27 -13.21 -2.35
N ILE A 94 -6.89 -14.45 -2.04
CA ILE A 94 -6.11 -14.78 -0.84
C ILE A 94 -4.73 -14.13 -0.93
N THR A 95 -4.00 -14.36 -2.03
CA THR A 95 -2.62 -13.87 -2.15
C THR A 95 -2.56 -12.34 -2.17
N THR A 96 -3.45 -11.66 -2.91
CA THR A 96 -3.43 -10.18 -2.98
C THR A 96 -3.84 -9.53 -1.66
N ASN A 97 -4.85 -10.07 -0.97
CA ASN A 97 -5.23 -9.53 0.34
C ASN A 97 -4.15 -9.80 1.39
N LEU A 98 -3.55 -11.00 1.40
CA LEU A 98 -2.47 -11.33 2.32
C LEU A 98 -1.28 -10.39 2.12
N PHE A 99 -0.90 -10.12 0.86
CA PHE A 99 0.16 -9.17 0.54
C PHE A 99 -0.16 -7.75 1.04
N ASN A 100 -1.35 -7.24 0.76
CA ASN A 100 -1.74 -5.89 1.20
C ASN A 100 -1.76 -5.75 2.72
N ILE A 101 -2.28 -6.76 3.44
CA ILE A 101 -2.31 -6.77 4.90
C ILE A 101 -0.88 -6.84 5.46
N ALA A 102 -0.02 -7.71 4.91
CA ALA A 102 1.35 -7.82 5.35
C ALA A 102 2.14 -6.52 5.13
N LEU A 103 1.99 -5.91 3.95
CA LEU A 103 2.66 -4.65 3.63
C LEU A 103 2.17 -3.51 4.53
N ALA A 104 0.85 -3.40 4.73
CA ALA A 104 0.29 -2.40 5.65
C ALA A 104 0.78 -2.61 7.09
N ALA A 105 0.84 -3.86 7.57
CA ALA A 105 1.34 -4.17 8.91
C ALA A 105 2.81 -3.77 9.08
N ILE A 106 3.65 -4.02 8.08
CA ILE A 106 5.06 -3.62 8.07
C ILE A 106 5.19 -2.10 8.16
N ILE A 107 4.42 -1.35 7.36
CA ILE A 107 4.46 0.12 7.37
C ILE A 107 3.94 0.67 8.70
N ILE A 108 2.83 0.15 9.22
CA ILE A 108 2.28 0.56 10.52
C ILE A 108 3.29 0.31 11.63
N SER A 109 3.99 -0.83 11.61
CA SER A 109 5.05 -1.13 12.57
C SER A 109 6.20 -0.15 12.51
N ASP A 110 6.62 0.30 11.32
CA ASP A 110 7.66 1.32 11.16
C ASP A 110 7.22 2.68 11.70
N VAL A 111 5.99 3.10 11.38
CA VAL A 111 5.41 4.36 11.87
C VAL A 111 5.31 4.37 13.40
N LEU A 112 4.85 3.27 14.00
CA LEU A 112 4.78 3.11 15.46
C LEU A 112 6.17 3.11 16.10
N SER A 113 7.15 2.44 15.47
CA SER A 113 8.53 2.41 15.97
C SER A 113 9.15 3.80 15.99
N LYS A 114 9.01 4.58 14.91
CA LYS A 114 9.47 5.98 14.85
C LYS A 114 8.82 6.85 15.93
N SER A 115 7.50 6.76 16.07
CA SER A 115 6.77 7.53 17.10
C SER A 115 7.20 7.17 18.52
N SER A 116 7.57 5.91 18.78
CA SER A 116 8.05 5.48 20.09
C SER A 116 9.48 5.95 20.37
N ILE A 117 10.31 6.17 19.35
CA ILE A 117 11.66 6.72 19.51
C ILE A 117 11.58 8.22 19.82
N ASP A 118 10.72 8.97 19.12
CA ASP A 118 10.54 10.40 19.36
C ASP A 118 10.07 10.68 20.81
N SER A 119 9.18 9.85 21.35
CA SER A 119 8.75 9.98 22.74
C SER A 119 9.85 9.66 23.76
N ILE A 120 10.73 8.69 23.48
CA ILE A 120 11.89 8.38 24.34
C ILE A 120 12.92 9.52 24.34
N ILE A 121 13.18 10.14 23.19
CA ILE A 121 14.14 11.24 23.08
C ILE A 121 13.64 12.47 23.87
N ILE A 122 12.33 12.78 23.80
CA ILE A 122 11.74 13.86 24.60
C ILE A 122 11.88 13.59 26.11
N VAL A 123 11.70 12.34 26.56
CA VAL A 123 11.84 11.97 27.98
C VAL A 123 13.29 12.00 28.46
N LYS A 124 14.28 11.71 27.60
CA LYS A 124 15.72 11.77 27.95
C LYS A 124 16.33 13.17 27.83
N GLY A 125 15.65 14.10 27.14
CA GLY A 125 16.09 15.49 26.96
C GLY A 125 15.58 16.46 28.04
N MET A 126 14.78 15.97 28.98
CA MET A 126 14.41 16.63 30.25
C MET A 126 15.24 16.08 31.40
#